data_AF-A0A7S2UG74-F1
#
_entry.id   AF-A0A7S2UG74-F1
#
_cell.length_a   1.000
_cell.length_b   1.000
_cell.length_c   1.000
_cell.angle_alpha   90.00
_cell.angle_beta   90.00
_cell.angle_gamma   90.00
#
_symmetry.space_group_name_H-M   'P 1'
#
loop_
_entity.id
_entity.type
_entity.pdbx_description
1 polymer ?
#
loop_
_entity_poly.entity_id
_entity_poly.type
_entity_poly.pdbx_seq_one_letter_code
_entity_poly.pdbx_strand_id
1 'polypeptide(L)'
;SLQRHVNTDSDSEILLNIFAEHMTHQAHKNGESGKDPDMINTVFAAIEGVMSRCEGGYAGVYLINGVGLVGFRDPHGIRPLVFGSRDSSLGSNKKDHVFSSESVAIDTLGFNLIRDVKAGEAIFIDMKSGGFISSM
;
A
#
# COMPACT_ATOMS: atom_id res chain seq x y z
N SER A 1 11.23 -17.25 -15.77
CA SER A 1 11.03 -18.50 -15.03
C SER A 1 10.69 -18.11 -13.60
N LEU A 2 9.44 -18.28 -13.16
CA LEU A 2 9.00 -17.93 -11.81
C LEU A 2 9.69 -18.90 -10.82
N GLN A 3 10.53 -18.37 -9.94
CA GLN A 3 11.09 -19.12 -8.82
C GLN A 3 10.76 -18.37 -7.52
N ARG A 4 9.47 -18.22 -7.24
CA ARG A 4 8.97 -17.90 -5.89
C ARG A 4 8.03 -19.04 -5.53
N HIS A 5 8.49 -19.90 -4.62
CA HIS A 5 7.66 -20.97 -4.07
C HIS A 5 6.47 -20.33 -3.37
N VAL A 6 5.26 -20.63 -3.84
CA VAL A 6 4.04 -20.43 -3.06
C VAL A 6 4.05 -21.51 -1.99
N ASN A 7 4.29 -21.12 -0.75
CA ASN A 7 4.47 -22.06 0.35
C ASN A 7 3.16 -22.38 1.06
N THR A 8 2.08 -21.68 0.73
CA THR A 8 0.77 -21.82 1.35
C THR A 8 -0.35 -21.78 0.32
N ASP A 9 -1.52 -22.32 0.67
CA ASP A 9 -2.75 -22.17 -0.13
C ASP A 9 -3.45 -20.81 0.12
N SER A 10 -2.71 -19.78 0.56
CA SER A 10 -3.25 -18.46 0.88
C SER A 10 -3.26 -17.53 -0.33
N ASP A 11 -4.44 -17.02 -0.69
CA ASP A 11 -4.58 -15.99 -1.73
C ASP A 11 -3.79 -14.71 -1.41
N SER A 12 -3.55 -14.41 -0.13
CA SER A 12 -2.77 -13.24 0.28
C SER A 12 -1.28 -13.37 -0.07
N GLU A 13 -0.74 -14.59 -0.07
CA GLU A 13 0.63 -14.85 -0.53
C GLU A 13 0.74 -14.63 -2.04
N ILE A 14 -0.29 -15.02 -2.80
CA ILE A 14 -0.37 -14.78 -4.24
C ILE A 14 -0.40 -13.28 -4.54
N LEU A 15 -1.25 -12.52 -3.85
CA LEU A 15 -1.32 -11.05 -4.00
C LEU A 15 0.03 -10.38 -3.72
N LEU A 16 0.70 -10.78 -2.63
CA LEU A 16 2.01 -10.25 -2.26
C LEU A 16 3.08 -10.61 -3.31
N ASN A 17 3.06 -11.84 -3.83
CA ASN A 17 4.01 -12.27 -4.85
C ASN A 17 3.83 -11.52 -6.16
N ILE A 18 2.59 -11.27 -6.60
CA ILE A 18 2.28 -10.46 -7.78
C ILE A 18 2.75 -9.03 -7.58
N PHE A 19 2.47 -8.42 -6.42
CA PHE A 19 2.97 -7.10 -6.07
C PHE A 19 4.50 -7.03 -6.16
N ALA A 20 5.21 -7.98 -5.53
CA ALA A 20 6.67 -8.03 -5.53
C ALA A 20 7.26 -8.27 -6.93
N GLU A 21 6.56 -9.02 -7.79
CA GLU A 21 6.92 -9.21 -9.20
C GLU A 21 6.85 -7.87 -9.96
N HIS A 22 5.74 -7.14 -9.84
CA HIS A 22 5.60 -5.83 -10.47
C HIS A 22 6.61 -4.81 -9.93
N MET A 23 6.86 -4.78 -8.62
CA MET A 23 7.89 -3.91 -8.01
C MET A 23 9.27 -4.16 -8.62
N THR A 24 9.64 -5.45 -8.78
CA THR A 24 10.92 -5.84 -9.37
C THR A 24 11.00 -5.39 -10.83
N HIS A 25 9.94 -5.64 -11.61
CA HIS A 25 9.86 -5.25 -13.02
C HIS A 25 9.97 -3.74 -13.23
N GLN A 26 9.29 -2.93 -12.41
CA GLN A 26 9.35 -1.48 -12.49
C GLN A 26 10.71 -0.93 -12.07
N ALA A 27 11.32 -1.51 -11.03
CA ALA A 27 12.68 -1.12 -10.60
C ALA A 27 13.72 -1.36 -11.71
N HIS A 28 13.65 -2.49 -12.43
CA HIS A 28 14.53 -2.76 -13.56
C HIS A 28 14.36 -1.76 -14.71
N LYS A 29 13.11 -1.46 -15.11
CA LYS A 29 12.81 -0.45 -16.15
C LYS A 29 13.38 0.94 -15.81
N ASN A 30 13.28 1.34 -14.55
CA ASN A 30 13.78 2.63 -14.08
C ASN A 30 15.32 2.66 -14.01
N GLY A 31 15.95 1.54 -13.61
CA GLY A 31 17.41 1.40 -13.58
C GLY A 31 18.07 1.46 -14.95
N GLU A 32 17.44 0.91 -15.99
CA GLU A 32 17.90 1.03 -17.39
C GLU A 32 17.82 2.47 -17.92
N SER A 33 16.94 3.29 -17.34
CA SER A 33 16.75 4.69 -17.71
C SER A 33 17.73 5.66 -17.02
N GLY A 34 18.61 5.16 -16.13
CA GLY A 34 19.63 5.96 -15.43
C GLY A 34 19.07 7.01 -14.46
N LYS A 35 17.79 6.92 -14.10
CA LYS A 35 17.13 7.79 -13.11
C LYS A 35 17.08 7.08 -11.76
N ASP A 36 17.26 7.84 -10.68
CA ASP A 36 16.92 7.33 -9.35
C ASP A 36 15.45 6.87 -9.38
N PRO A 37 15.14 5.63 -8.96
CA PRO A 37 13.77 5.13 -9.02
C PRO A 37 12.88 6.01 -8.16
N ASP A 38 11.88 6.64 -8.79
CA ASP A 38 10.76 7.20 -8.06
C ASP A 38 9.98 6.05 -7.44
N MET A 39 10.34 5.75 -6.19
CA MET A 39 9.84 4.57 -5.50
C MET A 39 8.34 4.67 -5.23
N ILE A 40 7.80 5.88 -5.06
CA ILE A 40 6.36 6.09 -4.84
C ILE A 40 5.59 5.72 -6.10
N ASN A 41 6.03 6.23 -7.26
CA ASN A 41 5.43 5.87 -8.54
C ASN A 41 5.62 4.38 -8.88
N THR A 42 6.76 3.79 -8.49
CA THR A 42 7.02 2.35 -8.62
C THR A 42 6.00 1.54 -7.82
N VAL A 43 5.69 1.95 -6.59
CA VAL A 43 4.69 1.29 -5.73
C VAL A 43 3.29 1.40 -6.33
N PHE A 44 2.87 2.59 -6.76
CA PHE A 44 1.55 2.75 -7.39
C PHE A 44 1.40 1.92 -8.66
N ALA A 45 2.38 1.96 -9.56
CA ALA A 45 2.38 1.14 -10.77
C ALA A 45 2.37 -0.36 -10.46
N ALA A 46 2.97 -0.78 -9.34
CA ALA A 46 2.92 -2.18 -8.91
C ALA A 46 1.53 -2.57 -8.37
N ILE A 47 0.86 -1.68 -7.64
CA ILE A 47 -0.51 -1.88 -7.18
C ILE A 47 -1.51 -1.91 -8.35
N GLU A 48 -1.37 -1.01 -9.33
CA GLU A 48 -2.14 -1.08 -10.57
C GLU A 48 -1.96 -2.44 -11.27
N GLY A 49 -0.72 -2.94 -11.31
CA GLY A 49 -0.41 -4.28 -11.81
C GLY A 49 -1.19 -5.38 -11.08
N VAL A 50 -1.20 -5.35 -9.74
CA VAL A 50 -1.99 -6.27 -8.91
C VAL A 50 -3.48 -6.15 -9.27
N MET A 51 -4.02 -4.94 -9.31
CA MET A 51 -5.44 -4.70 -9.58
C MET A 51 -5.86 -5.14 -10.98
N SER A 52 -4.95 -5.07 -11.95
CA SER A 52 -5.18 -5.54 -13.32
C SER A 52 -5.16 -7.05 -13.47
N ARG A 53 -4.44 -7.77 -12.59
CA ARG A 53 -4.25 -9.23 -12.67
C ARG A 53 -5.16 -10.01 -11.74
N CYS A 54 -5.60 -9.40 -10.64
CA CYS A 54 -6.35 -10.05 -9.57
C CYS A 54 -7.80 -9.60 -9.56
N GLU A 55 -8.71 -10.54 -9.77
CA GLU A 55 -10.16 -10.33 -9.69
C GLU A 55 -10.70 -10.85 -8.36
N GLY A 56 -11.59 -10.07 -7.72
CA GLY A 56 -12.20 -10.42 -6.45
C GLY A 56 -12.19 -9.26 -5.46
N GLY A 57 -12.61 -9.55 -4.21
CA GLY A 57 -12.65 -8.55 -3.14
C GLY A 57 -11.45 -8.66 -2.22
N TYR A 58 -10.64 -7.60 -2.15
CA TYR A 58 -9.45 -7.53 -1.30
C TYR A 58 -9.17 -6.10 -0.83
N ALA A 59 -8.62 -6.01 0.38
CA ALA A 59 -8.00 -4.80 0.91
C ALA A 59 -6.65 -5.22 1.47
N GLY A 60 -5.58 -4.57 0.99
CA GLY A 60 -4.20 -4.94 1.30
C GLY A 60 -3.46 -3.80 1.97
N VAL A 61 -2.62 -4.13 2.95
CA VAL A 61 -1.67 -3.19 3.54
C VAL A 61 -0.28 -3.82 3.50
N TYR A 62 0.65 -3.20 2.77
CA TYR A 62 2.02 -3.70 2.60
C TYR A 62 3.05 -2.69 3.11
N LEU A 63 4.01 -3.20 3.86
CA LEU A 63 5.19 -2.46 4.30
C LEU A 63 6.33 -2.70 3.32
N ILE A 64 6.89 -1.63 2.76
CA ILE A 64 8.08 -1.68 1.91
C ILE A 64 9.26 -1.14 2.71
N ASN A 65 10.22 -2.03 2.99
CA ASN A 65 11.34 -1.73 3.87
C ASN A 65 12.15 -0.50 3.42
N GLY A 66 12.34 0.46 4.31
CA GLY A 66 13.06 1.71 4.04
C GLY A 66 12.34 2.70 3.12
N VAL A 67 11.09 2.42 2.73
CA VAL A 67 10.30 3.26 1.81
C VAL A 67 9.04 3.78 2.48
N GLY A 68 8.15 2.89 2.95
CA GLY A 68 6.87 3.31 3.51
C GLY A 68 5.81 2.23 3.56
N LEU A 69 4.57 2.64 3.84
CA LEU A 69 3.40 1.77 3.99
C LEU A 69 2.38 2.09 2.90
N VAL A 70 1.89 1.09 2.18
CA VAL A 70 0.79 1.26 1.21
C VAL A 70 -0.44 0.52 1.68
N GLY A 71 -1.59 1.19 1.67
CA GLY A 71 -2.91 0.58 1.85
C GLY A 71 -3.71 0.76 0.56
N PHE A 72 -4.34 -0.31 0.06
CA PHE A 72 -5.09 -0.27 -1.19
C PHE A 72 -6.33 -1.16 -1.15
N ARG A 73 -7.31 -0.83 -2.00
CA ARG A 73 -8.61 -1.50 -2.05
C ARG A 73 -8.94 -1.96 -3.46
N ASP A 74 -9.57 -3.12 -3.59
CA ASP A 74 -9.99 -3.67 -4.88
C ASP A 74 -10.79 -2.66 -5.74
N PRO A 75 -10.74 -2.76 -7.08
CA PRO A 75 -11.40 -1.82 -7.99
C PRO A 75 -12.90 -1.65 -7.81
N HIS A 76 -13.56 -2.62 -7.16
CA HIS A 76 -15.00 -2.60 -6.91
C HIS A 76 -15.36 -2.18 -5.48
N GLY A 77 -14.36 -1.97 -4.62
CA GLY A 77 -14.57 -1.61 -3.23
C GLY A 77 -15.29 -2.68 -2.42
N ILE A 78 -15.08 -3.96 -2.72
CA ILE A 78 -15.80 -5.06 -2.07
C ILE A 78 -15.40 -5.19 -0.60
N ARG A 79 -14.10 -5.11 -0.29
CA ARG A 79 -13.61 -5.20 1.11
C ARG A 79 -13.43 -3.82 1.74
N PRO A 80 -13.79 -3.62 3.01
CA PRO A 80 -13.64 -2.32 3.66
C PRO A 80 -12.17 -2.03 3.99
N LEU A 81 -11.79 -0.75 3.88
CA LEU A 81 -10.51 -0.23 4.34
C LEU A 81 -10.66 1.26 4.64
N VAL A 82 -10.29 1.66 5.84
CA VAL A 82 -10.28 3.05 6.32
C VAL A 82 -8.86 3.42 6.75
N PHE A 83 -8.56 4.72 6.76
CA PHE A 83 -7.29 5.21 7.29
C PHE A 83 -7.46 6.46 8.16
N GLY A 84 -6.51 6.62 9.07
CA GLY A 84 -6.53 7.66 10.09
C GLY A 84 -5.16 8.24 10.37
N SER A 85 -5.13 9.28 11.20
CA SER A 85 -3.89 9.87 11.69
C SER A 85 -4.01 10.45 13.10
N ARG A 86 -2.87 10.61 13.76
CA ARG A 86 -2.73 11.40 14.98
C ARG A 86 -1.40 12.17 14.96
N ASP A 87 -1.24 13.10 15.88
CA ASP A 87 0.05 13.73 16.10
C ASP A 87 1.06 12.70 16.62
N SER A 88 2.24 12.68 16.02
CA SER A 88 3.29 11.75 16.38
C SER A 88 3.96 12.16 17.70
N SER A 89 4.27 11.17 18.54
CA SER A 89 5.07 11.40 19.75
C SER A 89 6.55 11.70 19.43
N LEU A 90 6.99 11.48 18.19
CA LEU A 90 8.38 11.61 17.75
C LEU A 90 8.77 13.03 17.29
N GLY A 91 7.84 14.00 17.35
CA GLY A 91 8.17 15.41 17.12
C GLY A 91 7.00 16.27 16.67
N SER A 92 7.12 17.57 16.93
CA SER A 92 6.14 18.58 16.50
C SER A 92 5.94 18.55 14.98
N ASN A 93 4.69 18.65 14.53
CA ASN A 93 4.27 18.62 13.12
C ASN A 93 4.51 17.30 12.37
N LYS A 94 4.75 16.18 13.07
CA LYS A 94 4.74 14.84 12.47
C LYS A 94 3.41 14.13 12.73
N LYS A 95 3.01 13.26 11.82
CA LYS A 95 1.81 12.43 11.95
C LYS A 95 2.18 10.95 12.03
N ASP A 96 1.51 10.22 12.91
CA ASP A 96 1.40 8.76 12.81
C ASP A 96 0.18 8.45 11.95
N HIS A 97 0.27 7.42 11.12
CA HIS A 97 -0.82 6.97 10.25
C HIS A 97 -1.19 5.50 10.52
N VAL A 98 -2.44 5.16 10.28
CA VAL A 98 -2.97 3.80 10.49
C VAL A 98 -3.98 3.43 9.40
N PHE A 99 -4.00 2.16 9.01
CA PHE A 99 -5.05 1.54 8.20
C PHE A 99 -5.81 0.53 9.06
N SER A 100 -7.11 0.37 8.79
CA SER A 100 -7.97 -0.60 9.49
C SER A 100 -9.14 -1.03 8.60
N SER A 101 -9.68 -2.22 8.82
CA SER A 101 -10.94 -2.64 8.19
C SER A 101 -12.15 -1.89 8.76
N GLU A 102 -12.08 -1.46 10.03
CA GLU A 102 -13.15 -0.73 10.74
C GLU A 102 -12.64 0.56 11.40
N SER A 103 -13.46 1.60 11.39
CA SER A 103 -13.14 2.89 12.04
C SER A 103 -13.02 2.78 13.57
N VAL A 104 -13.72 1.83 14.19
CA VAL A 104 -13.68 1.61 15.65
C VAL A 104 -12.26 1.34 16.14
N ALA A 105 -11.44 0.62 15.36
CA ALA A 105 -10.05 0.36 15.73
C ALA A 105 -9.19 1.63 15.68
N ILE A 106 -9.47 2.54 14.74
CA ILE A 106 -8.79 3.84 14.63
C ILE A 106 -9.06 4.66 15.89
N ASP A 107 -10.33 4.79 16.27
CA ASP A 107 -10.74 5.56 17.44
C ASP A 107 -10.18 4.96 18.74
N THR A 108 -10.23 3.63 18.88
CA THR A 108 -9.72 2.92 20.07
C THR A 108 -8.22 3.14 20.31
N LEU A 109 -7.45 3.31 19.23
CA LEU A 109 -6.01 3.56 19.29
C LEU A 109 -5.66 5.07 19.43
N GLY A 110 -6.67 5.93 19.57
CA GLY A 110 -6.50 7.38 19.69
C GLY A 110 -6.08 8.06 18.38
N PHE A 111 -6.39 7.44 17.24
CA PHE A 111 -6.25 8.07 15.94
C PHE A 111 -7.56 8.76 15.56
N ASN A 112 -7.47 9.80 14.74
CA ASN A 112 -8.63 10.41 14.11
C ASN A 112 -8.84 9.78 12.73
N LEU A 113 -10.07 9.32 12.46
CA LEU A 113 -10.45 8.87 11.13
C LEU A 113 -10.29 10.00 10.11
N ILE A 114 -9.61 9.72 8.99
CA ILE A 114 -9.53 10.65 7.85
C ILE A 114 -10.69 10.36 6.90
N ARG A 115 -10.77 9.13 6.36
CA ARG A 115 -11.87 8.63 5.50
C ARG A 115 -11.66 7.14 5.14
N ASP A 116 -12.64 6.57 4.47
CA ASP A 116 -12.49 5.33 3.70
C ASP A 116 -11.49 5.47 2.55
N VAL A 117 -10.77 4.38 2.27
CA VAL A 117 -10.04 4.17 1.02
C VAL A 117 -11.05 3.85 -0.07
N LYS A 118 -11.00 4.58 -1.18
CA LYS A 118 -11.95 4.46 -2.29
C LYS A 118 -11.70 3.15 -3.06
N ALA A 119 -12.70 2.73 -3.83
CA ALA A 119 -12.55 1.60 -4.74
C ALA A 119 -11.42 1.86 -5.76
N GLY A 120 -10.49 0.93 -5.89
CA GLY A 120 -9.29 1.04 -6.75
C GLY A 120 -8.21 1.98 -6.22
N GLU A 121 -8.40 2.64 -5.08
CA GLU A 121 -7.43 3.61 -4.57
C GLU A 121 -6.29 2.92 -3.84
N ALA A 122 -5.09 3.49 -4.00
CA ALA A 122 -3.91 3.19 -3.21
C ALA A 122 -3.46 4.46 -2.46
N ILE A 123 -3.21 4.32 -1.16
CA ILE A 123 -2.68 5.38 -0.30
C ILE A 123 -1.31 4.95 0.20
N PHE A 124 -0.31 5.75 -0.11
CA PHE A 124 1.07 5.54 0.28
C PHE A 124 1.47 6.51 1.39
N ILE A 125 1.92 6.01 2.53
CA ILE A 125 2.51 6.78 3.62
C ILE A 125 4.03 6.71 3.47
N ASP A 126 4.65 7.84 3.19
CA ASP A 126 6.09 7.96 3.00
C ASP A 126 6.82 7.97 4.35
N MET A 127 7.75 7.03 4.52
CA MET A 127 8.54 6.91 5.74
C MET A 127 9.43 8.13 5.97
N LYS A 128 9.86 8.83 4.91
CA LYS A 128 10.78 9.97 5.02
C LYS A 128 10.05 11.25 5.44
N SER A 129 8.98 11.61 4.73
CA SER A 129 8.21 12.82 5.03
C SER A 129 7.21 12.64 6.17
N GLY A 130 6.73 11.41 6.40
CA GLY A 130 5.60 11.14 7.30
C GLY A 130 4.24 11.59 6.74
N GLY A 131 4.21 12.12 5.51
CA GLY A 131 2.99 12.45 4.80
C GLY A 131 2.42 11.26 4.04
N PHE A 132 1.19 11.41 3.55
CA PHE A 132 0.56 10.42 2.66
C PHE A 132 0.25 11.00 1.29
N ILE A 133 0.27 10.13 0.28
CA ILE A 133 -0.03 10.41 -1.12
C ILE A 133 -1.08 9.39 -1.57
N SER A 134 -2.01 9.80 -2.41
CA SER A 134 -3.10 8.96 -2.88
C SER A 134 -3.08 8.88 -4.41
N SER A 135 -3.24 7.68 -4.96
CA SER A 135 -3.46 7.43 -6.39
C SER A 135 -4.72 6.59 -6.60
N MET A 136 -5.40 6.83 -7.72
CA MET A 136 -6.44 5.95 -8.27
C MET A 136 -5.82 4.97 -9.26
#